data_AF-A0A7S2FXM7-F1
#
_entry.id   AF-A0A7S2FXM7-F1
#
_cell.length_a   1.000
_cell.length_b   1.000
_cell.length_c   1.000
_cell.angle_alpha   90.00
_cell.angle_beta   90.00
_cell.angle_gamma   90.00
#
_symmetry.space_group_name_H-M   'P 1'
#
loop_
_entity.id
_entity.type
_entity.pdbx_description
1 polymer ?
#
loop_
_entity_poly.entity_id
_entity_poly.type
_entity_poly.pdbx_seq_one_letter_code
_entity_poly.pdbx_strand_id
1 'polypeptide(L)'
;EVRPISGGITNVLLRVTFPASSGVAPVLVRRFGAEGMIDRNVEDALFAALAAEGIAPAYHGRFKNGRVEGFMVDCAVPTLDQLQLPEFSRLIAVETAKLHRFEPAAGL
;
A
#
# COMPACT_ATOMS: atom_id res chain seq x y z
N GLU A 1 -2.26 17.52 9.11
CA GLU A 1 -0.90 17.86 8.63
C GLU A 1 -0.54 16.99 7.44
N VAL A 2 0.25 17.48 6.49
CA VAL A 2 0.75 16.69 5.36
C VAL A 2 2.27 16.59 5.48
N ARG A 3 2.81 15.37 5.45
CA ARG A 3 4.27 15.13 5.48
C ARG A 3 4.69 14.18 4.37
N PRO A 4 5.74 14.49 3.60
CA PRO A 4 6.35 13.51 2.72
C PRO A 4 6.99 12.39 3.56
N ILE A 5 6.89 11.15 3.07
CA ILE A 5 7.57 9.99 3.66
C ILE A 5 8.44 9.34 2.60
N SER A 6 9.56 8.75 3.03
CA SER A 6 10.43 7.98 2.16
C SER A 6 9.78 6.65 1.79
N GLY A 7 10.05 6.19 0.57
CA GLY A 7 9.57 4.90 0.08
C GLY A 7 9.13 4.95 -1.39
N GLY A 8 9.47 3.90 -2.13
CA GLY A 8 9.17 3.80 -3.57
C GLY A 8 10.14 4.60 -4.44
N ILE A 9 10.56 4.00 -5.56
CA ILE A 9 11.46 4.64 -6.54
C ILE A 9 10.67 5.51 -7.52
N THR A 10 9.45 5.09 -7.85
CA THR A 10 8.64 5.64 -8.95
C THR A 10 7.45 6.46 -8.47
N ASN A 11 7.30 6.70 -7.17
CA ASN A 11 6.11 7.33 -6.58
C ASN A 11 6.49 8.40 -5.56
N VAL A 12 5.57 9.33 -5.30
CA VAL A 12 5.65 10.25 -4.15
C VAL A 12 4.62 9.83 -3.11
N LEU A 13 5.07 9.69 -1.87
CA LEU A 13 4.25 9.26 -0.73
C LEU A 13 4.06 10.41 0.26
N LEU A 14 2.80 10.72 0.56
CA LEU A 14 2.43 11.78 1.49
C LEU A 14 1.54 11.19 2.60
N ARG A 15 2.01 11.26 3.84
CA ARG A 15 1.17 10.97 5.01
C ARG A 15 0.29 12.19 5.30
N VAL A 16 -1.01 11.98 5.39
CA VAL A 16 -1.98 13.00 5.77
C VAL A 16 -2.60 12.62 7.10
N THR A 17 -2.49 13.53 8.07
CA THR A 17 -3.11 13.41 9.40
C THR A 17 -4.19 14.47 9.56
N PHE A 18 -5.20 14.16 10.36
CA PHE A 18 -6.29 15.07 10.66
C PHE A 18 -6.23 15.50 12.13
N PRO A 19 -6.87 16.62 12.52
CA PRO A 19 -7.02 16.97 13.93
C PRO A 19 -7.63 15.82 14.73
N ALA A 20 -7.16 15.57 15.95
CA ALA A 20 -7.66 14.47 16.78
C ALA A 20 -9.19 14.52 16.99
N SER A 21 -9.77 15.72 17.01
CA SER A 21 -11.22 15.95 17.11
C SER A 21 -12.04 15.47 15.91
N SER A 22 -11.40 15.19 14.77
CA SER A 22 -12.11 14.71 13.58
C SER A 22 -12.51 13.23 13.64
N GLY A 23 -11.87 12.43 14.49
CA GLY A 23 -12.06 10.98 14.53
C GLY A 23 -11.59 10.24 13.26
N VAL A 24 -10.94 10.93 12.32
CA VAL A 24 -10.49 10.34 11.04
C VAL A 24 -9.07 9.80 11.20
N ALA A 25 -8.90 8.52 10.84
CA ALA A 25 -7.59 7.88 10.83
C ALA A 25 -6.65 8.53 9.78
N PRO A 26 -5.32 8.52 9.99
CA PRO A 26 -4.36 8.97 8.99
C PRO A 26 -4.49 8.20 7.67
N VAL A 27 -4.25 8.89 6.56
CA VAL A 27 -4.25 8.30 5.21
C VAL A 27 -2.92 8.51 4.50
N LEU A 28 -2.65 7.66 3.53
CA LEU A 28 -1.53 7.77 2.61
C LEU A 28 -2.04 8.25 1.25
N VAL A 29 -1.52 9.38 0.77
CA VAL A 29 -1.71 9.82 -0.61
C VAL A 29 -0.50 9.37 -1.42
N ARG A 30 -0.73 8.47 -2.37
CA ARG A 30 0.27 7.99 -3.32
C ARG A 30 0.07 8.70 -4.66
N ARG A 31 1.05 9.48 -5.08
CA ARG A 31 1.08 10.06 -6.43
C ARG A 31 1.96 9.19 -7.32
N PHE A 32 1.39 8.73 -8.42
CA PHE A 32 2.07 7.89 -9.39
C PHE A 32 3.10 8.69 -10.19
N GLY A 33 4.26 8.08 -10.45
CA GLY A 33 5.16 8.47 -11.52
C GLY A 33 5.23 7.38 -12.59
N ALA A 34 6.34 7.30 -13.32
CA ALA A 34 6.59 6.19 -14.25
C ALA A 34 5.48 5.97 -15.30
N GLU A 35 5.01 7.06 -15.92
CA GLU A 35 3.95 6.99 -16.93
C GLU A 35 4.33 6.05 -18.09
N GLY A 36 3.38 5.20 -18.49
CA GLY A 36 3.56 4.23 -19.57
C GLY A 36 4.19 2.88 -19.19
N MET A 37 4.67 2.70 -17.95
CA MET A 37 5.24 1.41 -17.49
C MET A 37 4.23 0.51 -16.75
N ILE A 38 3.16 1.08 -16.19
CA ILE A 38 2.19 0.37 -15.34
C ILE A 38 0.77 0.69 -15.82
N ASP A 39 -0.03 -0.34 -16.08
CA ASP A 39 -1.46 -0.19 -16.31
C ASP A 39 -2.16 0.13 -14.98
N ARG A 40 -2.58 1.41 -14.82
CA ARG A 40 -3.21 1.90 -13.60
C ARG A 40 -4.62 1.37 -13.39
N ASN A 41 -5.30 0.93 -14.45
CA ASN A 41 -6.63 0.33 -14.30
C ASN A 41 -6.52 -1.05 -13.66
N VAL A 42 -5.59 -1.87 -14.15
CA VAL A 42 -5.30 -3.19 -13.57
C VAL A 42 -4.75 -3.03 -12.15
N GLU A 43 -3.75 -2.16 -11.96
CA GLU A 43 -3.12 -1.97 -10.65
C GLU A 43 -4.11 -1.50 -9.57
N ASP A 44 -4.92 -0.48 -9.85
CA ASP A 44 -5.85 0.05 -8.84
C ASP A 44 -7.01 -0.91 -8.56
N ALA A 45 -7.49 -1.62 -9.58
CA ALA A 45 -8.58 -2.57 -9.41
C ALA A 45 -8.10 -3.81 -8.61
N LEU A 46 -6.87 -4.29 -8.88
CA LEU A 46 -6.23 -5.33 -8.09
C LEU A 46 -5.96 -4.87 -6.66
N PHE A 47 -5.46 -3.65 -6.46
CA PHE A 47 -5.24 -3.10 -5.12
C PHE A 47 -6.54 -3.02 -4.32
N ALA A 48 -7.62 -2.54 -4.93
CA ALA A 48 -8.93 -2.48 -4.28
C ALA A 48 -9.44 -3.87 -3.88
N ALA A 49 -9.24 -4.89 -4.73
CA ALA A 49 -9.61 -6.27 -4.43
C ALA A 49 -8.77 -6.86 -3.28
N LEU A 50 -7.45 -6.64 -3.28
CA LEU A 50 -6.57 -7.04 -2.18
C LEU A 50 -6.92 -6.33 -0.86
N ALA A 51 -7.33 -5.06 -0.93
CA ALA A 51 -7.74 -4.29 0.25
C ALA A 51 -9.06 -4.83 0.85
N ALA A 52 -9.99 -5.26 0.00
CA ALA A 52 -11.25 -5.87 0.45
C ALA A 52 -11.03 -7.18 1.23
N GLU A 53 -9.98 -7.94 0.88
CA GLU A 53 -9.56 -9.17 1.57
C GLU A 53 -8.60 -8.91 2.75
N GLY A 54 -8.29 -7.65 3.06
CA GLY A 54 -7.38 -7.28 4.15
C GLY A 54 -5.91 -7.64 3.90
N ILE A 55 -5.52 -7.92 2.64
CA ILE A 55 -4.14 -8.21 2.24
C ILE A 55 -3.37 -6.91 1.97
N ALA A 56 -4.06 -5.90 1.43
CA ALA A 56 -3.53 -4.55 1.24
C ALA A 56 -4.15 -3.57 2.24
N PRO A 57 -3.52 -2.39 2.48
CA PRO A 57 -4.15 -1.31 3.23
C PRO A 57 -5.48 -0.89 2.60
N ALA A 58 -6.37 -0.31 3.42
CA ALA A 58 -7.68 0.15 2.96
C ALA A 58 -7.59 1.01 1.70
N TYR A 59 -8.46 0.76 0.73
CA TYR A 59 -8.57 1.57 -0.48
C TYR A 59 -9.66 2.63 -0.31
N HIS A 60 -9.29 3.90 -0.32
CA HIS A 60 -10.24 5.01 -0.17
C HIS A 60 -10.67 5.62 -1.51
N GLY A 61 -9.88 5.43 -2.57
CA GLY A 61 -10.24 5.86 -3.92
C GLY A 61 -9.03 6.30 -4.75
N ARG A 62 -9.24 6.44 -6.06
CA ARG A 62 -8.25 6.95 -7.01
C ARG A 62 -8.59 8.33 -7.54
N PHE A 63 -7.57 9.01 -8.03
CA PHE A 63 -7.65 10.25 -8.79
C PHE A 63 -6.71 10.17 -10.00
N LYS A 64 -6.74 11.18 -10.87
CA LYS A 64 -6.08 11.16 -12.19
C LYS A 64 -4.63 10.64 -12.19
N ASN A 65 -3.86 10.96 -11.16
CA ASN A 65 -2.44 10.63 -11.05
C ASN A 65 -2.06 9.99 -9.71
N GLY A 66 -2.97 9.25 -9.08
CA GLY A 66 -2.68 8.62 -7.79
C GLY A 66 -3.88 8.00 -7.11
N ARG A 67 -3.68 7.60 -5.86
CA ARG A 67 -4.74 7.06 -5.00
C ARG A 67 -4.54 7.41 -3.53
N VAL A 68 -5.62 7.24 -2.77
CA VAL A 68 -5.66 7.39 -1.31
C VAL A 68 -5.84 6.02 -0.69
N GLU A 69 -4.92 5.68 0.22
CA GLU A 69 -4.81 4.40 0.92
C GLU A 69 -4.87 4.62 2.43
N GLY A 70 -5.22 3.58 3.20
CA GLY A 70 -5.05 3.58 4.65
C GLY A 70 -3.56 3.70 5.01
N PHE A 71 -3.24 4.55 6.00
CA PHE A 71 -1.87 4.66 6.48
C PHE A 71 -1.58 3.60 7.55
N MET A 72 -0.58 2.76 7.33
CA MET A 72 -0.13 1.78 8.32
C MET A 72 0.73 2.47 9.38
N VAL A 73 0.17 2.63 10.58
CA VAL A 73 0.87 3.19 11.74
C VAL A 73 1.86 2.16 12.28
N ASP A 74 3.06 2.61 12.68
CA ASP A 74 4.13 1.79 13.25
C ASP A 74 4.61 0.61 12.37
N CYS A 75 4.37 0.71 11.06
CA CYS A 75 4.88 -0.25 10.09
C CYS A 75 6.23 0.23 9.54
N ALA A 76 7.31 -0.43 9.95
CA ALA A 76 8.65 -0.22 9.40
C ALA A 76 8.95 -1.25 8.30
N VAL A 77 9.51 -0.78 7.19
CA VAL A 77 10.02 -1.68 6.15
C VAL A 77 11.30 -2.34 6.68
N PRO A 78 11.43 -3.68 6.64
CA PRO A 78 12.64 -4.36 7.08
C PRO A 78 13.87 -3.86 6.31
N THR A 79 15.00 -3.66 7.01
CA THR A 79 16.28 -3.40 6.37
C THR A 79 16.79 -4.64 5.62
N LEU A 80 17.78 -4.46 4.74
CA LEU A 80 18.37 -5.58 4.01
C LEU A 80 18.93 -6.66 4.95
N ASP A 81 19.57 -6.25 6.05
CA ASP A 81 20.11 -7.18 7.05
C ASP A 81 18.98 -7.91 7.79
N GLN A 82 17.87 -7.22 8.10
CA GLN A 82 16.70 -7.84 8.73
C GLN A 82 16.04 -8.89 7.81
N LEU A 83 16.02 -8.66 6.50
CA LEU A 83 15.48 -9.63 5.54
C LEU A 83 16.27 -10.96 5.52
N GLN A 84 17.54 -10.95 5.93
CA GLN A 84 18.35 -12.17 6.03
C GLN A 84 18.05 -12.98 7.29
N LEU A 85 17.34 -12.39 8.27
CA LEU A 85 17.04 -13.06 9.53
C LEU A 85 15.90 -14.09 9.32
N PRO A 86 16.04 -15.33 9.85
CA PRO A 86 15.04 -16.38 9.68
C PRO A 86 13.63 -15.99 10.15
N GLU A 87 13.51 -15.17 11.19
CA GLU A 87 12.21 -14.71 11.69
C GLU A 87 11.46 -13.84 10.69
N PHE A 88 12.14 -12.94 9.98
CA PHE A 88 11.55 -12.12 8.91
C PHE A 88 11.22 -12.98 7.71
N SER A 89 12.12 -13.87 7.31
CA SER A 89 11.87 -14.83 6.20
C SER A 89 10.61 -15.66 6.45
N ARG A 90 10.41 -16.14 7.68
CA ARG A 90 9.20 -16.87 8.06
C ARG A 90 7.94 -16.01 7.95
N LEU A 91 7.97 -14.77 8.45
CA LEU A 91 6.84 -13.85 8.37
C LEU A 91 6.50 -13.53 6.90
N ILE A 92 7.50 -13.24 6.07
CA ILE A 92 7.34 -12.99 4.64
C ILE A 92 6.74 -14.20 3.94
N ALA A 93 7.19 -15.42 4.25
CA ALA A 93 6.65 -16.65 3.67
C ALA A 93 5.16 -16.82 4.01
N VAL A 94 4.76 -16.52 5.25
CA VAL A 94 3.36 -16.59 5.68
C VAL A 94 2.49 -15.57 4.92
N GLU A 95 2.91 -14.31 4.85
CA GLU A 95 2.14 -13.27 4.14
C GLU A 95 2.11 -13.53 2.62
N THR A 96 3.22 -13.99 2.03
CA THR A 96 3.28 -14.41 0.61
C THR A 96 2.34 -15.58 0.35
N ALA A 97 2.25 -16.56 1.25
CA ALA A 97 1.31 -17.67 1.10
C ALA A 97 -0.16 -17.25 1.25
N LYS A 98 -0.46 -16.17 1.99
CA LYS A 98 -1.81 -15.57 1.97
C LYS A 98 -2.08 -14.90 0.62
N LEU A 99 -1.12 -14.12 0.12
CA LEU A 99 -1.21 -13.47 -1.19
C LEU A 99 -1.40 -14.50 -2.32
N HIS A 100 -0.66 -15.60 -2.33
CA HIS A 100 -0.80 -16.64 -3.36
C HIS A 100 -2.14 -17.39 -3.34
N ARG A 101 -2.88 -17.33 -2.22
CA ARG A 101 -4.23 -17.91 -2.12
C ARG A 101 -5.33 -16.94 -2.54
N PHE A 102 -4.99 -15.67 -2.77
CA PHE A 102 -5.94 -14.69 -3.27
C PHE A 102 -6.19 -14.94 -4.76
N GLU A 103 -7.46 -15.15 -5.11
CA GLU A 103 -7.91 -15.27 -6.48
C GLU A 103 -8.71 -14.02 -6.84
N PRO A 104 -8.18 -13.12 -7.70
CA PRO A 104 -8.94 -11.98 -8.16
C PRO A 104 -10.12 -12.46 -9.04
N ALA A 105 -11.20 -11.67 -9.06
CA ALA A 105 -12.32 -11.93 -9.96
C ALA A 105 -11.85 -12.00 -11.42
N ALA A 106 -12.44 -12.88 -12.21
CA ALA A 106 -12.08 -13.07 -13.61
C ALA A 106 -12.20 -11.74 -14.39
N GLY A 107 -11.12 -11.34 -15.06
CA GLY A 107 -11.07 -10.10 -15.85
C GLY A 107 -10.58 -8.85 -15.10
N LEU A 108 -10.13 -9.01 -13.85
CA LEU A 108 -9.08 -8.16 -13.27
C LEU A 108 -7.73 -8.46 -13.90
#